data_AF-A0A2D7S1L0-F1
#
_entry.id   AF-A0A2D7S1L0-F1
#
_cell.length_a   1.000
_cell.length_b   1.000
_cell.length_c   1.000
_cell.angle_alpha   90.00
_cell.angle_beta   90.00
_cell.angle_gamma   90.00
#
_symmetry.space_group_name_H-M   'P 1'
#
loop_
_entity.id
_entity.type
_entity.pdbx_description
1 polymer ?
#
loop_
_entity_poly.entity_id
_entity_poly.type
_entity_poly.pdbx_seq_one_letter_code
_entity_poly.pdbx_strand_id
1 'polypeptide(L)'
;MDDRTFFRMMQQNNPEMFTFMELDDYIDLVVDFIELLNPNIILERFFSESPASMLIYPKYGLKNFEVKYLVEKRLEERNSKQGRLF
;
A
#
# COMPACT_ATOMS: atom_id res chain seq x y z
N MET A 1 10.31 17.20 20.50
CA MET A 1 9.20 16.92 19.58
C MET A 1 9.57 15.64 18.85
N ASP A 2 8.71 14.62 18.84
CA ASP A 2 9.00 13.41 18.06
C ASP A 2 8.72 13.61 16.57
N ASP A 3 9.33 12.78 15.72
CA ASP A 3 9.23 12.88 14.25
C ASP A 3 7.78 12.83 13.73
N ARG A 4 6.89 12.11 14.43
CA ARG A 4 5.47 12.02 14.04
C ARG A 4 4.74 13.32 14.29
N THR A 5 5.01 13.96 15.42
CA THR A 5 4.45 15.25 15.79
C THR A 5 4.89 16.32 14.79
N PHE A 6 6.16 16.28 14.37
CA PHE A 6 6.68 17.15 13.33
C PHE A 6 5.98 16.92 11.99
N PHE A 7 5.84 15.67 11.54
CA PHE A 7 5.20 15.36 10.27
C PHE A 7 3.72 15.76 10.25
N ARG A 8 2.97 15.52 11.35
CA ARG A 8 1.57 15.98 11.48
C ARG A 8 1.47 17.50 11.36
N MET A 9 2.36 18.23 12.03
CA MET A 9 2.38 19.69 11.98
C MET A 9 2.68 20.20 10.56
N MET A 10 3.69 19.61 9.89
CA MET A 10 4.01 19.96 8.51
C MET A 10 2.82 19.73 7.58
N GLN A 11 2.15 18.59 7.73
CA GLN A 11 0.98 18.24 6.92
C GLN A 11 -0.20 19.20 7.14
N GLN A 12 -0.44 19.62 8.39
CA GLN A 12 -1.50 20.59 8.70
C GLN A 12 -1.21 21.98 8.17
N ASN A 13 0.06 22.40 8.19
CA ASN A 13 0.46 23.75 7.81
C ASN A 13 0.70 23.91 6.31
N ASN A 14 1.12 22.86 5.60
CA ASN A 14 1.45 22.89 4.16
C ASN A 14 0.95 21.61 3.48
N PRO A 15 -0.38 21.34 3.46
CA PRO A 15 -0.93 20.09 2.93
C PRO A 15 -0.57 19.85 1.46
N GLU A 16 -0.38 20.89 0.67
CA GLU A 16 0.01 20.85 -0.74
C GLU A 16 1.42 20.28 -0.99
N MET A 17 2.28 20.25 0.03
CA MET A 17 3.60 19.60 -0.08
C MET A 17 3.51 18.07 -0.06
N PHE A 18 2.33 17.51 0.23
CA PHE A 18 2.13 16.08 0.39
C PHE A 18 1.16 15.55 -0.68
N THR A 19 1.62 14.55 -1.42
CA THR A 19 0.77 13.75 -2.29
C THR A 19 0.74 12.34 -1.74
N PHE A 20 -0.46 11.81 -1.55
CA PHE A 20 -0.66 10.44 -1.08
C PHE A 20 -1.14 9.59 -2.25
N MET A 21 -0.72 8.33 -2.25
CA MET A 21 -1.14 7.37 -3.26
C MET A 21 -2.59 6.96 -3.01
N GLU A 22 -3.41 6.97 -4.05
CA GLU A 22 -4.75 6.41 -3.96
C GLU A 22 -4.68 4.89 -3.77
N LEU A 23 -5.72 4.30 -3.18
CA LEU A 23 -5.71 2.87 -2.89
C LEU A 23 -5.52 2.03 -4.17
N ASP A 24 -6.20 2.41 -5.25
CA ASP A 24 -6.16 1.65 -6.50
C ASP A 24 -4.76 1.64 -7.13
N ASP A 25 -4.09 2.81 -7.13
CA ASP A 25 -2.70 2.95 -7.59
C ASP A 25 -1.75 2.11 -6.74
N TYR A 26 -1.98 2.03 -5.42
CA TYR A 26 -1.21 1.19 -4.52
C TYR A 26 -1.38 -0.30 -4.85
N ILE A 27 -2.62 -0.74 -5.10
CA ILE A 27 -2.91 -2.13 -5.49
C ILE A 27 -2.22 -2.46 -6.81
N ASP A 28 -2.29 -1.56 -7.79
CA ASP A 28 -1.61 -1.73 -9.08
C ASP A 28 -0.09 -1.84 -8.91
N LEU A 29 0.52 -0.97 -8.11
CA LEU A 29 1.95 -1.02 -7.81
C LEU A 29 2.35 -2.37 -7.19
N VAL A 30 1.57 -2.89 -6.24
CA VAL A 30 1.84 -4.19 -5.61
C VAL A 30 1.74 -5.31 -6.63
N VAL A 31 0.74 -5.29 -7.51
CA VAL A 31 0.58 -6.29 -8.57
C VAL A 31 1.73 -6.23 -9.56
N ASP A 32 2.12 -5.04 -10.03
CA ASP A 32 3.25 -4.85 -10.93
C ASP A 32 4.55 -5.41 -10.31
N PHE A 33 4.75 -5.17 -9.02
CA PHE A 33 5.88 -5.73 -8.29
C PHE A 33 5.83 -7.26 -8.22
N ILE A 34 4.67 -7.85 -7.90
CA ILE A 34 4.48 -9.30 -7.82
C ILE A 34 4.77 -9.97 -9.17
N GLU A 35 4.35 -9.36 -10.28
CA GLU A 35 4.60 -9.88 -11.63
C GLU A 35 6.09 -10.00 -11.97
N LEU A 36 6.92 -9.12 -11.43
CA LEU A 36 8.37 -9.12 -11.60
C LEU A 36 9.11 -9.95 -10.54
N LEU A 37 8.43 -10.36 -9.47
CA LEU A 37 9.06 -11.04 -8.35
C LEU A 37 9.36 -12.51 -8.70
N ASN A 38 10.57 -12.96 -8.38
CA ASN A 38 10.98 -14.36 -8.53
C ASN A 38 9.96 -15.30 -7.84
N PRO A 39 9.44 -16.33 -8.53
CA PRO A 39 8.41 -17.23 -7.98
C PRO A 39 8.89 -18.07 -6.78
N ASN A 40 10.19 -18.13 -6.51
CA ASN A 40 10.75 -18.81 -5.34
C ASN A 40 10.79 -17.93 -4.07
N ILE A 41 10.42 -16.65 -4.17
CA ILE A 41 10.31 -15.76 -3.01
C ILE A 41 8.88 -15.80 -2.49
N ILE A 42 8.72 -16.00 -1.18
CA ILE A 42 7.42 -15.96 -0.53
C ILE A 42 7.15 -14.53 -0.05
N LEU A 43 6.03 -13.94 -0.49
CA LEU A 43 5.54 -12.69 0.11
C LEU A 43 4.82 -13.01 1.42
N GLU A 44 5.36 -12.52 2.54
CA GLU A 44 4.71 -12.66 3.84
C GLU A 44 3.61 -11.60 4.04
N ARG A 45 3.84 -10.37 3.58
CA ARG A 45 2.94 -9.22 3.80
C ARG A 45 3.30 -8.05 2.88
N PHE A 46 2.28 -7.39 2.35
CA PHE A 46 2.39 -6.17 1.55
C PHE A 46 1.50 -5.03 2.07
N PHE A 47 0.92 -5.15 3.27
CA PHE A 47 0.21 -4.05 3.90
C PHE A 47 0.37 -4.12 5.42
N SER A 48 0.42 -2.97 6.07
CA SER A 48 0.55 -2.88 7.52
C SER A 48 -0.56 -2.02 8.08
N GLU A 49 -1.28 -2.56 9.05
CA GLU A 49 -2.30 -1.84 9.79
C GLU A 49 -1.68 -1.17 11.01
N SER A 50 -1.98 0.11 11.19
CA SER A 50 -1.68 0.85 12.42
C SER A 50 -2.98 1.36 13.04
N PRO A 51 -3.03 1.57 14.37
CA PRO A 51 -4.21 2.18 14.99
C PRO A 51 -4.59 3.49 14.30
N ALA A 52 -5.89 3.70 14.05
CA ALA A 52 -6.38 4.86 13.31
C ALA A 52 -5.96 6.21 13.94
N SER A 53 -5.84 6.24 15.27
CA SER A 53 -5.36 7.42 16.02
C SER A 53 -3.88 7.74 15.77
N MET A 54 -3.10 6.77 15.30
CA MET A 54 -1.67 6.92 14.99
C MET A 54 -1.44 7.25 13.51
N LEU A 55 -2.31 6.81 12.61
CA LEU A 55 -2.21 7.07 11.18
C LEU A 55 -2.31 8.56 10.86
N ILE A 56 -1.29 9.06 10.15
CA ILE A 56 -1.31 10.39 9.56
C ILE A 56 -2.08 10.27 8.23
N TYR A 57 -1.45 9.76 7.18
CA TYR A 57 -2.05 9.44 5.87
C TYR A 57 -1.17 8.39 5.14
N PRO A 58 -1.66 7.71 4.09
CA PRO A 58 -3.06 7.66 3.65
C PRO A 58 -3.93 6.88 4.64
N LYS A 59 -5.23 7.17 4.65
CA LYS A 59 -6.22 6.50 5.51
C LYS A 59 -7.20 5.69 4.67
N TYR A 60 -6.73 4.56 4.13
CA TYR A 60 -7.60 3.69 3.32
C TYR A 60 -8.75 3.07 4.10
N GLY A 61 -8.62 2.97 5.43
CA GLY A 61 -9.67 2.41 6.29
C GLY A 61 -9.84 0.90 6.19
N LEU A 62 -8.88 0.21 5.55
CA LEU A 62 -8.92 -1.23 5.31
C LEU A 62 -8.03 -2.01 6.27
N LYS A 63 -8.45 -3.23 6.57
CA LYS A 63 -7.68 -4.27 7.25
C LYS A 63 -6.73 -4.95 6.28
N ASN A 64 -5.68 -5.58 6.82
CA ASN A 64 -4.69 -6.31 6.00
C ASN A 64 -5.31 -7.35 5.06
N PHE A 65 -6.35 -8.07 5.51
CA PHE A 65 -6.99 -9.10 4.68
C PHE A 65 -7.83 -8.50 3.53
N GLU A 66 -8.36 -7.28 3.69
CA GLU A 66 -9.11 -6.59 2.64
C GLU A 66 -8.17 -6.12 1.54
N VAL A 67 -7.03 -5.53 1.92
CA VAL A 67 -5.99 -5.17 0.95
C VAL A 67 -5.45 -6.41 0.25
N LYS A 68 -5.29 -7.53 0.97
CA LYS A 68 -4.89 -8.81 0.37
C LYS A 68 -5.88 -9.28 -0.69
N TYR A 69 -7.17 -9.26 -0.36
CA TYR A 69 -8.23 -9.64 -1.29
C TYR A 69 -8.22 -8.76 -2.55
N LEU A 70 -8.01 -7.45 -2.41
CA LEU A 70 -7.94 -6.53 -3.55
C LEU A 70 -6.76 -6.84 -4.48
N VAL A 71 -5.58 -7.16 -3.94
CA VAL A 71 -4.41 -7.56 -4.73
C VAL A 71 -4.66 -8.87 -5.47
N GLU A 72 -5.21 -9.89 -4.79
CA GLU A 72 -5.56 -11.18 -5.41
C GLU A 72 -6.59 -10.98 -6.53
N LYS A 73 -7.64 -10.19 -6.29
CA LYS A 73 -8.65 -9.84 -7.30
C LYS A 73 -8.04 -9.12 -8.49
N ARG A 74 -7.14 -8.17 -8.28
CA ARG A 74 -6.47 -7.43 -9.37
C ARG A 74 -5.56 -8.34 -10.21
N LEU A 75 -4.88 -9.31 -9.59
CA LEU A 75 -4.12 -10.34 -10.32
C LEU A 75 -5.05 -11.20 -11.19
N GLU A 76 -6.20 -11.62 -10.66
CA GLU A 76 -7.21 -12.38 -11.42
C GLU A 76 -7.78 -11.56 -12.60
N GLU A 77 -8.14 -10.30 -12.36
CA GLU A 77 -8.64 -9.36 -13.39
C GLU A 77 -7.63 -9.20 -14.55
N ARG A 78 -6.33 -9.19 -14.22
CA ARG A 78 -5.23 -9.09 -15.20
C ARG A 78 -4.81 -10.45 -15.79
N ASN A 79 -5.46 -11.55 -15.38
CA ASN A 79 -5.06 -12.93 -15.70
C ASN A 79 -3.55 -13.15 -15.47
N SER A 80 -3.10 -12.73 -14.29
CA SER A 80 -1.70 -12.61 -13.94
C SER A 80 -1.33 -13.43 -12.71
N LYS A 81 -0.02 -13.56 -12.46
CA LYS A 81 0.55 -14.33 -11.35
C LYS A 81 1.94 -13.83 -11.01
N GLN A 82 2.44 -14.22 -9.83
CA GLN A 82 3.81 -13.93 -9.43
C GLN A 82 4.82 -14.44 -10.45
N GLY A 83 5.78 -13.58 -10.80
CA GLY A 83 6.84 -13.92 -11.75
C GLY A 83 6.37 -14.09 -13.20
N ARG A 84 5.17 -13.61 -13.56
CA ARG A 84 4.71 -13.62 -14.96
C ARG A 84 5.69 -12.93 -15.91
N LEU A 85 6.41 -11.92 -15.41
CA LEU A 85 7.36 -11.09 -16.15
C LEU A 85 8.81 -11.26 -15.66
N PHE A 86 9.08 -12.26 -14.80
CA PHE A 86 10.42 -12.57 -14.30
C PHE A 86 11.26 -13.35 -15.33
#